data_AF-A0A920U0Z8-F1
#
_entry.id   AF-A0A920U0Z8-F1
#
_cell.length_a   1.000
_cell.length_b   1.000
_cell.length_c   1.000
_cell.angle_alpha   90.00
_cell.angle_beta   90.00
_cell.angle_gamma   90.00
#
_symmetry.space_group_name_H-M   'P 1'
#
loop_
_entity.id
_entity.type
_entity.pdbx_description
1 polymer ?
#
loop_
_entity_poly.entity_id
_entity_poly.type
_entity_poly.pdbx_seq_one_letter_code
_entity_poly.pdbx_strand_id
1 'polypeptide(L)'
;MLAQAITGTPGHVNSMAESVNHFIDHFPLETMVEGDIYITNDPWMGTGHLNDFVLTTPCFRNGSLVALFSCTSHLTDIGGIGTGPDGPTSTWKASTFPCLNWLTPAISTRP
;
A
#
# COMPACT_ATOMS: atom_id res chain seq x y z
N MET A 1 -13.17 0.40 7.71
CA MET A 1 -13.04 -1.02 7.29
C MET A 1 -14.36 -1.73 7.50
N LEU A 2 -14.95 -2.32 6.45
CA LEU A 2 -16.25 -3.01 6.53
C LEU A 2 -16.11 -4.53 6.75
N ALA A 3 -15.05 -5.13 6.22
CA ALA A 3 -14.74 -6.55 6.36
C ALA A 3 -13.22 -6.77 6.30
N GLN A 4 -12.75 -7.88 6.86
CA GLN A 4 -11.35 -8.29 6.86
C GLN A 4 -11.23 -9.81 6.73
N ALA A 5 -10.07 -10.30 6.29
CA ALA A 5 -9.78 -11.73 6.24
C ALA A 5 -9.65 -12.29 7.67
N ILE A 6 -10.18 -13.50 7.89
CA ILE A 6 -10.12 -14.20 9.19
C ILE A 6 -8.68 -14.51 9.60
N THR A 7 -7.79 -14.69 8.62
CA THR A 7 -6.38 -15.01 8.81
C THR A 7 -5.48 -13.77 8.87
N GLY A 8 -6.04 -12.57 8.89
CA GLY A 8 -5.27 -11.34 8.99
C GLY A 8 -4.59 -11.22 10.36
N THR A 9 -3.29 -10.93 10.38
CA THR A 9 -2.57 -10.66 11.62
C THR A 9 -3.20 -9.43 12.30
N PRO A 10 -3.70 -9.53 13.54
CA PRO A 10 -4.45 -8.45 14.18
C PRO A 10 -3.69 -7.12 14.29
N GLY A 11 -2.36 -7.14 14.28
CA GLY A 11 -1.53 -5.93 14.27
C GLY A 11 -1.61 -5.11 12.98
N HIS A 12 -1.93 -5.73 11.84
CA HIS A 12 -1.91 -5.06 10.54
C HIS A 12 -3.26 -4.50 10.10
N VAL A 13 -4.37 -4.95 10.68
CA VAL A 13 -5.70 -4.62 10.13
C VAL A 13 -6.07 -3.16 10.35
N ASN A 14 -5.70 -2.60 11.50
CA ASN A 14 -5.96 -1.18 11.79
C ASN A 14 -4.98 -0.28 11.06
N SER A 15 -3.69 -0.65 11.00
CA SER A 15 -2.69 0.14 10.28
C SER A 15 -2.94 0.12 8.78
N MET A 16 -3.29 -1.02 8.18
CA MET A 16 -3.72 -1.08 6.78
C MET A 16 -4.96 -0.22 6.51
N ALA A 17 -5.95 -0.23 7.41
CA ALA A 17 -7.11 0.62 7.28
C ALA A 17 -6.75 2.10 7.31
N GLU A 18 -5.78 2.50 8.13
CA GLU A 18 -5.26 3.87 8.18
C GLU A 18 -4.47 4.22 6.91
N SER A 19 -3.65 3.30 6.39
CA SER A 19 -2.92 3.48 5.13
C SER A 19 -3.82 3.83 3.94
N VAL A 20 -5.05 3.32 3.92
CA VAL A 20 -6.04 3.66 2.89
C VAL A 20 -6.37 5.16 2.90
N ASN A 21 -6.41 5.81 4.07
CA ASN A 21 -6.64 7.26 4.15
C ASN A 21 -5.51 8.03 3.47
N HIS A 22 -4.25 7.61 3.66
CA HIS A 22 -3.11 8.23 3.00
C HIS A 22 -3.17 8.10 1.47
N PHE A 23 -3.68 6.98 0.95
CA PHE A 23 -3.93 6.85 -0.48
C PHE A 23 -5.04 7.77 -0.96
N ILE A 24 -6.12 7.96 -0.20
CA ILE A 24 -7.21 8.88 -0.56
C ILE A 24 -6.73 10.34 -0.55
N ASP A 25 -5.91 10.71 0.44
CA ASP A 25 -5.35 12.06 0.55
C ASP A 25 -4.41 12.39 -0.63
N HIS A 26 -3.67 11.40 -1.12
CA HIS A 26 -2.74 11.57 -2.24
C HIS A 26 -3.41 11.37 -3.61
N PHE A 27 -4.40 10.47 -3.69
CA PHE A 27 -5.16 10.15 -4.88
C PHE A 27 -6.65 10.26 -4.54
N PRO A 28 -7.26 11.45 -4.71
CA PRO A 28 -8.67 11.65 -4.41
C PRO A 28 -9.56 10.64 -5.14
N LEU A 29 -10.63 10.17 -4.50
CA LEU A 29 -11.50 9.10 -5.00
C LEU A 29 -12.05 9.36 -6.42
N GLU A 30 -12.30 10.63 -6.75
CA GLU A 30 -12.78 11.08 -8.06
C GLU A 30 -11.75 10.95 -9.19
N THR A 31 -10.47 10.84 -8.84
CA THR A 31 -9.36 10.67 -9.80
C THR A 31 -9.05 9.21 -10.07
N MET A 32 -9.54 8.31 -9.22
CA MET A 32 -9.28 6.87 -9.33
C MET A 32 -10.03 6.28 -10.53
N VAL A 33 -9.37 5.41 -11.28
CA VAL A 33 -9.99 4.70 -12.41
C VAL A 33 -10.02 3.20 -12.20
N GLU A 34 -10.98 2.53 -12.85
CA GLU A 34 -11.08 1.08 -12.79
C GLU A 34 -9.80 0.43 -13.33
N GLY A 35 -9.22 -0.46 -12.54
CA GLY A 35 -7.95 -1.10 -12.84
C GLY A 35 -6.74 -0.42 -12.21
N ASP A 36 -6.87 0.73 -11.55
CA ASP A 36 -5.75 1.30 -10.80
C ASP A 36 -5.29 0.39 -9.64
N ILE A 37 -3.99 0.42 -9.36
CA ILE A 37 -3.39 -0.23 -8.20
C ILE A 37 -2.44 0.78 -7.55
N TYR A 38 -2.77 1.17 -6.32
CA TYR A 38 -1.93 2.01 -5.49
C TYR A 38 -1.05 1.16 -4.58
N ILE A 39 0.20 1.56 -4.39
CA ILE A 39 1.16 0.83 -3.56
C ILE A 39 2.02 1.79 -2.74
N THR A 40 2.34 1.39 -1.51
CA THR A 40 3.33 2.06 -0.65
C THR A 40 3.99 1.03 0.26
N ASN A 41 5.24 1.26 0.61
CA ASN A 41 5.90 0.63 1.77
C ASN A 41 6.54 1.67 2.68
N ASP A 42 6.18 2.95 2.55
CA ASP A 42 6.63 3.99 3.47
C ASP A 42 6.19 3.61 4.90
N PRO A 43 7.11 3.42 5.86
CA PRO A 43 6.76 3.02 7.22
C PRO A 43 5.82 3.98 7.93
N TRP A 44 5.81 5.26 7.53
CA TRP A 44 4.97 6.29 8.14
C TRP A 44 3.56 6.35 7.55
N MET A 45 3.37 5.84 6.34
CA MET A 45 2.05 5.77 5.67
C MET A 45 1.51 4.33 5.65
N GLY A 46 2.36 3.34 5.86
CA GLY A 46 2.08 1.91 5.85
C GLY A 46 1.84 1.37 7.26
N THR A 47 2.49 0.25 7.58
CA THR A 47 2.25 -0.47 8.85
C THR A 47 3.40 -0.38 9.85
N GLY A 48 4.30 0.59 9.67
CA GLY A 48 5.42 0.86 10.59
C GLY A 48 6.69 0.06 10.32
N HIS A 49 6.65 -0.93 9.44
CA HIS A 49 7.79 -1.75 9.06
C HIS A 49 8.01 -1.71 7.55
N LEU A 50 9.25 -1.47 7.13
CA LEU A 50 9.61 -1.16 5.73
C LEU A 50 9.32 -2.31 4.75
N ASN A 51 9.31 -3.54 5.26
CA ASN A 51 9.03 -4.74 4.47
C ASN A 51 7.55 -4.97 4.20
N ASP A 52 6.67 -4.20 4.84
CA ASP A 52 5.24 -4.35 4.68
C ASP A 52 4.75 -3.43 3.57
N PHE A 53 4.33 -4.06 2.46
CA PHE A 53 3.74 -3.36 1.34
C PHE A 53 2.24 -3.33 1.51
N VAL A 54 1.67 -2.14 1.42
CA VAL A 54 0.23 -1.93 1.36
C VAL A 54 -0.15 -1.65 -0.08
N LEU A 55 -1.07 -2.44 -0.61
CA LEU A 55 -1.68 -2.23 -1.91
C LEU A 55 -3.14 -1.86 -1.72
N THR A 56 -3.64 -0.92 -2.52
CA THR A 56 -5.03 -0.50 -2.51
C THR A 56 -5.54 -0.42 -3.95
N THR A 57 -6.70 -1.02 -4.23
CA THR A 57 -7.33 -0.97 -5.55
C THR A 57 -8.79 -0.53 -5.43
N PRO A 58 -9.25 0.41 -6.27
CA PRO A 58 -10.63 0.84 -6.30
C PRO A 58 -11.51 -0.19 -7.03
N CYS A 59 -12.66 -0.50 -6.45
CA CYS A 59 -13.65 -1.37 -7.06
C CYS A 59 -14.85 -0.59 -7.58
N PHE A 60 -15.17 -0.85 -8.84
CA PHE A 60 -16.24 -0.19 -9.56
C PHE A 60 -17.42 -1.15 -9.78
N ARG A 61 -18.62 -0.59 -9.80
CA ARG A 61 -19.84 -1.27 -10.22
C ARG A 61 -20.65 -0.32 -11.08
N ASN A 62 -20.98 -0.73 -12.31
CA ASN A 62 -21.71 0.10 -13.28
C ASN A 62 -21.06 1.47 -13.51
N GLY A 63 -19.72 1.53 -13.59
CA GLY A 63 -18.98 2.78 -13.80
C GLY A 63 -18.90 3.71 -12.59
N SER A 64 -19.34 3.29 -11.40
CA SER A 64 -19.23 4.06 -10.16
C SER A 64 -18.34 3.34 -9.14
N LEU A 65 -17.47 4.10 -8.45
CA LEU A 65 -16.65 3.58 -7.36
C LEU A 65 -17.56 3.19 -6.18
N VAL A 66 -17.43 1.95 -5.69
CA VAL A 66 -18.27 1.42 -4.60
C VAL A 66 -17.49 1.04 -3.35
N ALA A 67 -16.21 0.73 -3.48
CA ALA A 67 -15.35 0.33 -2.36
C ALA A 67 -13.87 0.45 -2.74
N LEU A 68 -13.01 0.45 -1.73
CA LEU A 68 -11.58 0.20 -1.88
C LEU A 68 -11.25 -1.16 -1.26
N PHE A 69 -10.45 -1.96 -1.95
CA PHE A 69 -9.85 -3.17 -1.40
C PHE A 69 -8.40 -2.89 -1.10
N SER A 70 -7.96 -3.31 0.08
CA SER A 70 -6.56 -3.18 0.48
C SER A 70 -6.02 -4.50 0.99
N CYS A 71 -4.74 -4.74 0.72
CA CYS A 71 -4.00 -5.85 1.28
C CYS A 71 -2.63 -5.39 1.75
N THR A 72 -2.16 -5.98 2.85
CA THR A 72 -0.79 -5.82 3.33
C THR A 72 -0.06 -7.14 3.17
N SER A 73 1.13 -7.09 2.58
CA SER A 73 2.01 -8.24 2.43
C SER A 73 3.39 -7.92 2.99
N HIS A 74 3.88 -8.82 3.84
CA HIS A 74 5.23 -8.77 4.36
C HIS A 74 6.19 -9.45 3.38
N LEU A 75 7.21 -8.73 2.92
CA LEU A 75 8.25 -9.27 2.06
C LEU A 75 9.48 -9.64 2.88
N THR A 76 9.99 -10.86 2.69
CA THR A 76 11.19 -11.32 3.42
C THR A 76 12.43 -10.48 3.10
N ASP A 77 12.51 -9.92 1.91
CA ASP A 77 13.60 -9.07 1.48
C ASP A 77 13.09 -8.06 0.45
N ILE A 78 13.57 -6.83 0.56
CA ILE A 78 13.23 -5.68 -0.29
C ILE A 78 14.48 -5.08 -0.95
N GLY A 79 15.62 -5.79 -0.82
CA GLY A 79 16.93 -5.36 -1.26
C GLY A 79 17.64 -4.48 -0.23
N GLY A 80 18.98 -4.47 -0.26
CA GLY A 80 19.76 -3.71 0.70
C GLY A 80 21.15 -4.27 1.01
N ILE A 81 21.78 -3.76 2.07
CA ILE A 81 23.03 -4.32 2.62
C ILE A 81 22.68 -5.29 3.75
N GLY A 82 22.66 -6.58 3.42
CA GLY A 82 22.29 -7.66 4.35
C GLY A 82 20.99 -8.33 3.93
N THR A 83 20.78 -9.55 4.43
CA THR A 83 19.63 -10.40 4.08
C THR A 83 18.56 -10.33 5.16
N GLY A 84 17.29 -10.24 4.76
CA GLY A 84 16.15 -10.38 5.67
C GLY A 84 15.66 -9.07 6.29
N PRO A 85 14.49 -9.10 6.98
CA PRO A 85 13.84 -7.92 7.55
C PRO A 85 14.61 -7.29 8.72
N ASP A 86 15.48 -8.05 9.39
CA ASP A 86 16.32 -7.57 10.49
C ASP A 86 17.69 -7.05 10.03
N GLY A 87 17.94 -7.00 8.71
CA GLY A 87 19.19 -6.49 8.16
C GLY A 87 19.42 -5.02 8.55
N PRO A 88 20.67 -4.52 8.58
CA PRO A 88 20.94 -3.12 8.92
C PRO A 88 20.32 -2.10 7.95
N THR A 89 19.72 -2.57 6.85
CA THR A 89 19.07 -1.76 5.81
C THR A 89 17.62 -1.36 6.08
N SER A 90 16.92 -1.99 7.02
CA SER A 90 15.48 -1.79 7.29
C SER A 90 15.12 -0.39 7.79
N THR A 91 16.12 0.49 7.93
CA THR A 91 15.99 1.80 8.54
C THR A 91 15.92 2.95 7.55
N TRP A 92 16.58 2.89 6.37
CA TRP A 92 16.57 4.01 5.39
C TRP A 92 17.21 3.75 4.01
N LYS A 93 17.90 2.62 3.80
CA LYS A 93 18.65 2.35 2.54
C LYS A 93 17.96 1.36 1.60
N ALA A 94 16.92 0.68 2.04
CA ALA A 94 16.12 -0.16 1.17
C ALA A 94 15.11 0.69 0.40
N SER A 95 14.62 0.17 -0.73
CA SER A 95 13.73 0.91 -1.63
C SER A 95 12.42 1.28 -0.92
N THR A 96 12.26 2.56 -0.59
CA THR A 96 10.99 3.13 -0.16
C THR A 96 10.24 3.63 -1.38
N PHE A 97 9.01 3.18 -1.54
CA PHE A 97 8.07 3.64 -2.54
C PHE A 97 7.05 4.56 -1.85
N PRO A 98 6.97 5.84 -2.24
CA PRO A 98 5.84 6.68 -1.84
C PRO A 98 4.54 6.09 -2.42
N CYS A 99 3.38 6.70 -2.16
CA CYS A 99 2.14 6.28 -2.81
C CYS A 99 2.28 6.35 -4.34
N LEU A 100 2.30 5.19 -5.00
CA LEU A 100 2.45 5.06 -6.46
C LEU A 100 1.20 4.45 -7.08
N ASN A 101 0.80 4.90 -8.27
CA ASN A 101 -0.17 4.19 -9.13
C ASN A 101 0.58 3.35 -10.19
N TRP A 102 0.31 2.04 -10.21
CA TRP A 102 1.04 1.04 -11.01
C TRP A 102 0.42 0.71 -12.38
N LEU A 103 -0.88 0.97 -12.62
CA LEU A 103 -1.57 0.49 -13.84
C LEU A 103 -1.88 1.54 -14.92
N THR A 104 -1.41 2.78 -14.77
CA THR A 104 -1.21 3.67 -15.93
C THR A 104 0.09 3.32 -16.67
N PRO A 105 0.23 3.51 -18.01
CA PRO A 105 1.43 3.16 -18.79
C PRO A 105 2.74 3.85 -18.36
N ALA A 106 2.68 4.66 -17.31
CA ALA A 106 3.81 5.16 -16.57
C ALA A 106 3.49 4.98 -15.09
N ILE A 107 4.42 4.40 -14.33
CA ILE A 107 4.45 4.54 -12.86
C ILE A 107 4.36 6.05 -12.60
N SER A 108 3.23 6.52 -12.08
CA SER A 108 2.94 7.93 -11.96
C SER A 108 2.96 8.33 -10.49
N THR A 109 3.98 9.12 -10.10
CA THR A 109 4.10 9.76 -8.78
C THR A 109 3.30 11.08 -8.73
N ARG A 110 2.18 11.18 -9.47
CA ARG A 110 1.50 12.47 -9.59
C ARG A 110 0.94 12.88 -8.22
N PRO A 111 1.26 14.09 -7.74
CA PRO A 111 0.79 14.62 -6.47
C PRO A 111 -0.68 15.05 -6.53
#